data_AF-A0A2H9P677-F1
#
_entry.id   AF-A0A2H9P677-F1
#
_cell.length_a   1.000
_cell.length_b   1.000
_cell.length_c   1.000
_cell.angle_alpha   90.00
_cell.angle_beta   90.00
_cell.angle_gamma   90.00
#
_symmetry.space_group_name_H-M   'P 1'
#
loop_
_entity.id
_entity.type
_entity.pdbx_description
1 polymer ?
#
loop_
_entity_poly.entity_id
_entity_poly.type
_entity_poly.pdbx_seq_one_letter_code
_entity_poly.pdbx_strand_id
1 'polypeptide(L)'
;MTHARQKETSRARLTLDSEVLTKLDSGQFTLYDFLSMAFPFSEEKRRDAMRVLESVQKEPKSFKTLRDELGVPKSALFYLLLALSNAGLVEKEAGKSNAYRLSGVFSANLGKMARWWASRLD
;
A
#
# COMPACT_ATOMS: atom_id res chain seq x y z
N MET A 1 24.99 -4.67 21.34
CA MET A 1 23.82 -4.92 20.46
C MET A 1 23.81 -6.39 20.09
N THR A 2 22.69 -7.08 20.26
CA THR A 2 22.55 -8.53 20.00
C THR A 2 22.61 -8.84 18.51
N HIS A 3 23.20 -9.96 18.12
CA HIS A 3 23.37 -10.41 16.73
C HIS A 3 22.06 -10.43 15.92
N ALA A 4 20.93 -10.73 16.57
CA ALA A 4 19.59 -10.69 15.98
C ALA A 4 19.18 -9.27 15.53
N ARG A 5 19.50 -8.24 16.32
CA ARG A 5 19.16 -6.85 16.00
C ARG A 5 20.00 -6.32 14.84
N GLN A 6 21.28 -6.73 14.75
CA GLN A 6 22.15 -6.40 13.62
C GLN A 6 21.66 -7.07 12.33
N LYS A 7 21.22 -8.33 12.40
CA LYS A 7 20.64 -9.05 11.24
C LYS A 7 19.39 -8.34 10.71
N GLU A 8 18.53 -7.86 11.60
CA GLU A 8 17.30 -7.15 11.21
C GLU A 8 17.60 -5.81 10.54
N THR A 9 18.61 -5.06 11.01
CA THR A 9 19.01 -3.80 10.39
C THR A 9 19.66 -3.95 9.01
N SER A 10 20.18 -5.13 8.69
CA SER A 10 20.80 -5.43 7.39
C SER A 10 19.80 -5.88 6.33
N ARG A 11 18.53 -6.08 6.67
CA ARG A 11 17.50 -6.51 5.71
C ARG A 11 16.94 -5.33 4.93
N ALA A 12 16.89 -5.47 3.61
CA ALA A 12 16.10 -4.57 2.77
C ALA A 12 14.60 -4.75 3.07
N ARG A 13 13.82 -3.67 3.01
CA ARG A 13 12.37 -3.72 3.31
C ARG A 13 11.53 -4.36 2.21
N LEU A 14 11.95 -4.23 0.95
CA LEU A 14 11.30 -4.86 -0.19
C LEU A 14 12.12 -6.08 -0.60
N THR A 15 11.77 -7.23 -0.03
CA THR A 15 12.36 -8.54 -0.37
C THR A 15 11.26 -9.49 -0.81
N LEU A 16 11.43 -10.09 -1.98
CA LEU A 16 10.58 -11.18 -2.46
C LEU A 16 11.30 -12.50 -2.11
N ASP A 17 10.88 -13.14 -1.02
CA ASP A 17 11.38 -14.48 -0.70
C ASP A 17 10.63 -15.55 -1.51
N SER A 18 11.06 -16.81 -1.38
CA SER A 18 10.47 -17.92 -2.13
C SER A 18 8.98 -18.13 -1.83
N GLU A 19 8.53 -17.83 -0.61
CA GLU A 19 7.12 -17.94 -0.25
C GLU A 19 6.29 -16.90 -0.99
N VAL A 20 6.74 -15.64 -1.00
CA VAL A 20 6.07 -14.55 -1.72
C VAL A 20 6.05 -14.83 -3.22
N LEU A 21 7.16 -15.28 -3.79
CA LEU A 21 7.23 -15.64 -5.22
C LEU A 21 6.24 -16.76 -5.56
N THR A 22 6.16 -17.80 -4.74
CA THR A 22 5.19 -18.89 -4.93
C THR A 22 3.75 -18.38 -4.89
N LYS A 23 3.42 -17.49 -3.96
CA LYS A 23 2.09 -16.85 -3.88
C LYS A 23 1.78 -16.02 -5.11
N LEU A 24 2.76 -15.27 -5.64
CA LEU A 24 2.60 -14.49 -6.86
C LEU A 24 2.32 -15.39 -8.07
N ASP A 25 3.14 -16.42 -8.26
CA ASP A 25 3.05 -17.33 -9.41
C ASP A 25 1.76 -18.18 -9.40
N SER A 26 1.27 -18.51 -8.21
CA SER A 26 0.02 -19.27 -8.03
C SER A 26 -1.25 -18.40 -8.01
N GLY A 27 -1.12 -17.07 -8.09
CA GLY A 27 -2.25 -16.15 -7.99
C GLY A 27 -2.87 -16.05 -6.58
N GLN A 28 -2.18 -16.54 -5.55
CA GLN A 28 -2.61 -16.48 -4.15
C GLN A 28 -2.16 -15.21 -3.43
N PHE A 29 -1.34 -14.38 -4.07
CA PHE A 29 -0.84 -13.14 -3.49
C PHE A 29 -1.97 -12.12 -3.33
N THR A 30 -2.23 -11.72 -2.08
CA THR A 30 -3.35 -10.85 -1.74
C THR A 30 -2.92 -9.39 -1.57
N LEU A 31 -3.91 -8.50 -1.51
CA LEU A 31 -3.69 -7.11 -1.13
C LEU A 31 -3.11 -6.98 0.28
N TYR A 32 -3.48 -7.89 1.18
CA TYR A 32 -2.93 -7.92 2.54
C TYR A 32 -1.44 -8.26 2.52
N ASP A 33 -1.01 -9.23 1.70
CA ASP A 33 0.41 -9.57 1.53
C ASP A 33 1.18 -8.37 0.98
N PHE A 34 0.68 -7.72 -0.07
CA PHE A 34 1.27 -6.50 -0.61
C PHE A 34 1.45 -5.41 0.45
N LEU A 35 0.39 -5.10 1.20
CA LEU A 35 0.45 -4.07 2.24
C LEU A 35 1.41 -4.44 3.38
N SER A 36 1.52 -5.74 3.70
CA SER A 36 2.46 -6.26 4.69
C SER A 36 3.91 -6.01 4.31
N MET A 37 4.20 -6.11 3.01
CA MET A 37 5.55 -5.98 2.48
C MET A 37 5.93 -4.52 2.19
N ALA A 38 5.02 -3.78 1.58
CA ALA A 38 5.30 -2.42 1.12
C ALA A 38 5.23 -1.37 2.24
N PHE A 39 4.50 -1.65 3.33
CA PHE A 39 4.24 -0.65 4.36
C PHE A 39 4.50 -1.19 5.78
N PRO A 40 5.14 -0.39 6.66
CA PRO A 40 5.35 -0.75 8.06
C PRO A 40 4.08 -0.50 8.90
N PHE A 41 2.92 -0.91 8.39
CA PHE A 41 1.66 -0.77 9.10
C PHE A 41 1.54 -1.81 10.21
N SER A 42 0.97 -1.38 11.34
CA SER A 42 0.42 -2.32 12.33
C SER A 42 -0.66 -3.17 11.68
N GLU A 43 -0.96 -4.32 12.27
CA GLU A 43 -1.99 -5.25 11.78
C GLU A 43 -3.34 -4.55 11.58
N GLU A 44 -3.77 -3.75 12.56
CA GLU A 44 -4.98 -2.94 12.48
C GLU A 44 -4.97 -1.98 11.29
N LYS A 45 -3.90 -1.19 11.13
CA LYS A 45 -3.77 -0.25 10.01
C LYS A 45 -3.72 -0.97 8.67
N ARG A 46 -3.14 -2.17 8.63
CA ARG A 46 -3.07 -2.99 7.42
C ARG A 46 -4.45 -3.49 6.99
N ARG A 47 -5.23 -4.01 7.94
CA ARG A 47 -6.62 -4.41 7.71
C ARG A 47 -7.46 -3.22 7.23
N ASP A 48 -7.33 -2.06 7.87
CA ASP A 48 -8.08 -0.87 7.47
C ASP A 48 -7.63 -0.34 6.10
N ALA A 49 -6.33 -0.37 5.80
CA ALA A 49 -5.79 -0.03 4.48
C ALA A 49 -6.37 -0.93 3.39
N MET A 50 -6.41 -2.24 3.63
CA MET A 50 -6.99 -3.23 2.72
C MET A 50 -8.48 -2.92 2.46
N ARG A 51 -9.26 -2.69 3.51
CA ARG A 51 -10.69 -2.35 3.39
C ARG A 51 -10.94 -1.05 2.65
N VAL A 52 -10.10 -0.03 2.84
CA VAL A 52 -10.17 1.22 2.08
C VAL A 52 -9.95 0.95 0.59
N LEU A 53 -8.88 0.25 0.25
CA LEU A 53 -8.51 -0.07 -1.13
C LEU A 53 -9.57 -0.93 -1.83
N GLU A 54 -10.11 -1.94 -1.15
CA GLU A 54 -11.22 -2.77 -1.65
C GLU A 54 -12.51 -1.96 -1.85
N SER A 55 -12.81 -1.00 -0.96
CA SER A 55 -13.99 -0.14 -1.10
C SER A 55 -13.85 0.79 -2.32
N VAL A 56 -12.71 1.47 -2.47
CA VAL A 56 -12.49 2.40 -3.60
C VAL A 56 -12.20 1.70 -4.93
N GLN A 57 -11.88 0.41 -4.92
CA GLN A 57 -11.75 -0.40 -6.13
C GLN A 57 -13.10 -0.63 -6.81
N LYS A 58 -14.19 -0.70 -6.04
CA LYS A 58 -15.55 -0.88 -6.57
C LYS A 58 -16.06 0.39 -7.22
N GLU A 59 -15.89 1.51 -6.54
CA GLU A 59 -16.27 2.84 -7.01
C GLU A 59 -15.55 3.94 -6.20
N PRO A 60 -15.39 5.16 -6.72
CA PRO A 60 -14.83 6.27 -5.95
C PRO A 60 -15.68 6.59 -4.70
N LYS A 61 -15.03 6.78 -3.54
CA LYS A 61 -15.73 7.04 -2.26
C LYS A 61 -15.26 8.32 -1.58
N SER A 62 -16.20 9.11 -1.08
CA SER A 62 -15.87 10.28 -0.27
C SER A 62 -15.26 9.88 1.08
N PHE A 63 -14.51 10.80 1.72
CA PHE A 63 -14.01 10.59 3.08
C PHE A 63 -15.12 10.22 4.07
N LYS A 64 -16.27 10.89 3.97
CA LYS A 64 -17.42 10.64 4.84
C LYS A 64 -17.96 9.21 4.63
N THR A 65 -18.12 8.82 3.37
CA THR A 65 -18.60 7.48 3.00
C THR A 65 -17.67 6.39 3.53
N LEU A 66 -16.36 6.53 3.33
CA LEU A 66 -15.38 5.57 3.85
C LEU A 66 -15.41 5.47 5.38
N ARG A 67 -15.53 6.60 6.08
CA ARG A 67 -15.63 6.61 7.54
C ARG A 67 -16.87 5.85 8.00
N ASP A 68 -18.00 6.14 7.39
CA ASP A 68 -19.31 5.60 7.78
C ASP A 68 -19.41 4.09 7.44
N GLU A 69 -18.88 3.66 6.28
CA GLU A 69 -18.83 2.24 5.88
C GLU A 69 -17.84 1.41 6.71
N LEU A 70 -16.67 1.97 7.02
CA LEU A 70 -15.58 1.19 7.60
C LEU A 70 -15.56 1.21 9.13
N GLY A 71 -16.23 2.19 9.75
CA GLY A 71 -16.23 2.38 11.20
C GLY A 71 -14.87 2.83 11.76
N VAL A 72 -13.97 3.32 10.91
CA VAL A 72 -12.62 3.74 11.30
C VAL A 72 -12.67 5.14 11.92
N PRO A 73 -11.96 5.40 13.04
CA PRO A 73 -11.90 6.73 13.65
C PRO A 73 -11.45 7.80 12.65
N LYS A 74 -12.07 8.98 12.69
CA LYS A 74 -11.83 10.08 11.73
C LYS A 74 -10.34 10.41 11.56
N SER A 75 -9.60 10.56 12.66
CA SER A 75 -8.17 10.89 12.61
C SER A 75 -7.36 9.73 12.02
N ALA A 76 -7.65 8.50 12.39
CA ALA A 76 -6.99 7.31 11.86
C ALA A 76 -7.21 7.17 10.35
N LEU A 77 -8.45 7.32 9.88
CA LEU A 77 -8.79 7.28 8.45
C LEU A 77 -8.08 8.40 7.68
N PHE A 78 -8.00 9.61 8.25
CA PHE A 78 -7.27 10.72 7.62
C PHE A 78 -5.80 10.39 7.40
N TYR A 79 -5.08 9.96 8.44
CA TYR A 79 -3.67 9.60 8.30
C TYR A 79 -3.45 8.38 7.41
N LEU A 80 -4.39 7.43 7.42
CA LEU A 80 -4.35 6.28 6.54
C LEU A 80 -4.49 6.68 5.06
N LEU A 81 -5.51 7.47 4.72
CA LEU A 81 -5.70 7.98 3.35
C LEU A 81 -4.54 8.86 2.90
N LEU A 82 -3.96 9.65 3.80
CA LEU A 82 -2.77 10.44 3.52
C LEU A 82 -1.58 9.52 3.18
N ALA A 83 -1.34 8.47 3.96
CA ALA A 83 -0.27 7.51 3.69
C ALA A 83 -0.47 6.79 2.34
N LEU A 84 -1.69 6.32 2.05
CA LEU A 84 -2.03 5.68 0.79
C LEU A 84 -1.92 6.64 -0.41
N SER A 85 -2.30 7.90 -0.23
CA SER A 85 -2.18 8.93 -1.28
C SER A 85 -0.72 9.28 -1.56
N ASN A 86 0.09 9.46 -0.51
CA ASN A 86 1.52 9.73 -0.65
C ASN A 86 2.27 8.58 -1.31
N ALA A 87 1.82 7.34 -1.10
CA ALA A 87 2.33 6.17 -1.80
C ALA A 87 1.86 6.08 -3.26
N GLY A 88 0.85 6.86 -3.66
CA GLY A 88 0.25 6.80 -4.99
C GLY A 88 -0.65 5.59 -5.21
N LEU A 89 -1.21 5.00 -4.13
CA LEU A 89 -2.17 3.90 -4.22
C LEU A 89 -3.61 4.40 -4.40
N VAL A 90 -3.91 5.57 -3.84
CA VAL A 90 -5.19 6.26 -4.03
C VAL A 90 -4.95 7.72 -4.39
N GLU A 91 -5.94 8.36 -4.99
CA GLU A 91 -5.92 9.79 -5.27
C GLU A 91 -7.31 10.38 -5.12
N LYS A 92 -7.37 11.70 -4.91
CA LYS A 92 -8.64 12.43 -4.92
C LYS A 92 -9.02 12.78 -6.35
N GLU A 93 -10.29 12.57 -6.68
CA GLU A 93 -10.86 13.10 -7.91
C GLU A 93 -10.81 14.63 -7.92
N ALA A 94 -10.40 15.20 -9.05
CA ALA A 94 -10.46 16.63 -9.26
C ALA A 94 -11.93 17.09 -9.37
N GLY A 95 -12.32 18.13 -8.60
CA GLY A 95 -13.65 18.72 -8.67
C GLY A 95 -14.45 18.60 -7.37
N LYS A 96 -15.78 18.50 -7.48
CA LYS A 96 -16.70 18.69 -6.35
C LYS A 96 -16.84 17.48 -5.43
N SER A 97 -16.57 16.25 -5.90
CA SER A 97 -16.81 15.03 -5.12
C SER A 97 -15.82 14.86 -3.96
N ASN A 98 -14.58 15.34 -4.12
CA ASN A 98 -13.45 15.02 -3.22
C ASN A 98 -13.38 13.51 -2.89
N ALA A 99 -13.85 12.66 -3.81
CA ALA A 99 -13.88 11.22 -3.65
C ALA A 99 -12.49 10.63 -3.91
N TYR A 100 -12.17 9.55 -3.21
CA TYR A 100 -10.94 8.79 -3.40
C TYR A 100 -11.19 7.65 -4.36
N ARG A 101 -10.26 7.44 -5.29
CA ARG A 101 -10.21 6.32 -6.23
C ARG A 101 -8.83 5.68 -6.21
N LEU A 102 -8.69 4.48 -6.77
CA LEU A 102 -7.37 3.87 -7.00
C LEU A 102 -6.52 4.76 -7.93
N SER A 103 -5.23 4.85 -7.64
CA SER A 103 -4.26 5.58 -8.45
C SER A 103 -3.24 4.64 -9.08
N GLY A 104 -2.82 4.95 -10.30
CA GLY A 104 -1.74 4.25 -10.99
C GLY A 104 -0.33 4.77 -10.66
N VAL A 105 -0.23 5.81 -9.83
CA VAL A 105 1.03 6.51 -9.55
C VAL A 105 2.05 5.60 -8.87
N PHE A 106 1.61 4.72 -7.96
CA PHE A 106 2.49 3.75 -7.31
C PHE A 106 3.22 2.88 -8.35
N SER A 107 2.47 2.24 -9.24
CA SER A 107 3.01 1.36 -10.28
C SER A 107 3.91 2.12 -11.25
N ALA A 108 3.54 3.35 -11.62
CA ALA A 108 4.36 4.20 -12.48
C ALA A 108 5.71 4.54 -11.83
N ASN A 109 5.71 4.89 -10.54
CA ASN A 109 6.93 5.20 -9.78
C ASN A 109 7.81 3.96 -9.60
N LEU A 110 7.22 2.82 -9.26
CA LEU A 110 7.94 1.55 -9.16
C LEU A 110 8.61 1.20 -10.49
N GLY A 111 7.90 1.35 -11.61
CA GLY A 111 8.47 1.14 -12.94
C GLY A 111 9.62 2.10 -13.28
N LYS A 112 9.56 3.36 -12.85
CA LYS A 112 10.67 4.32 -13.00
C LYS A 112 11.90 3.89 -12.19
N MET A 113 11.70 3.49 -10.93
CA MET A 113 12.78 3.00 -10.06
C MET A 113 13.43 1.73 -10.62
N ALA A 114 12.61 0.79 -11.09
CA ALA A 114 13.09 -0.45 -11.70
C ALA A 114 13.96 -0.17 -12.93
N ARG A 115 13.51 0.71 -13.84
CA ARG A 115 14.31 1.11 -15.02
C ARG A 115 15.61 1.79 -14.64
N TRP A 116 15.59 2.70 -13.68
CA TRP A 116 16.80 3.38 -13.21
C TRP A 116 17.82 2.41 -12.60
N TRP A 117 17.36 1.39 -11.88
CA TRP A 117 18.27 0.37 -11.34
C TRP A 117 18.85 -0.52 -12.44
N ALA A 118 18.01 -0.96 -13.39
CA ALA A 118 18.45 -1.77 -14.52
C ALA A 118 19.57 -1.08 -15.31
N SER A 119 19.47 0.24 -15.53
CA SER A 119 20.51 1.02 -16.19
C SER A 119 21.84 1.17 -15.41
N ARG A 120 21.98 0.51 -14.25
CA ARG A 120 23.25 0.40 -13.50
C ARG A 120 23.92 -0.95 -13.65
N LEU A 121 23.23 -1.90 -14.28
CA LEU A 121 23.71 -3.25 -14.54
C LEU A 121 24.34 -3.37 -15.93
N ASP A 122 24.06 -2.42 -16.81
CA ASP A 122 24.71 -2.18 -18.10
C ASP A 122 25.97 -1.32 -17.92
#